data_AF-A0A821Y3R7-F1
#
_entry.id   AF-A0A821Y3R7-F1
#
_cell.length_a   1.000
_cell.length_b   1.000
_cell.length_c   1.000
_cell.angle_alpha   90.00
_cell.angle_beta   90.00
_cell.angle_gamma   90.00
#
_symmetry.space_group_name_H-M   'P 1'
#
loop_
_entity.id
_entity.type
_entity.pdbx_description
1 polymer ?
#
loop_
_entity_poly.entity_id
_entity_poly.type
_entity_poly.pdbx_seq_one_letter_code
_entity_poly.pdbx_strand_id
1 'polypeptide(L)' 'MVFRQTFERAFPPPERTQNPHLLAEQINQRKQGSDESVHDYYYALDKLCREYDPQMSAIDKTIKLVGGLREELK' A
#
# COMPACT_ATOMS: atom_id res chain seq x y z
N MET A 1 -33.38 -3.57 -20.95
CA MET A 1 -31.97 -3.91 -20.63
C MET A 1 -31.81 -3.93 -19.11
N VAL A 2 -31.98 -5.10 -18.46
CA VAL A 2 -32.05 -5.26 -16.99
C VAL A 2 -30.97 -6.24 -16.48
N PHE A 3 -29.96 -6.53 -17.29
CA PHE A 3 -28.95 -7.56 -16.98
C PHE A 3 -27.65 -7.02 -16.37
N ARG A 4 -27.42 -5.70 -16.40
CA ARG A 4 -26.20 -5.10 -15.79
C ARG A 4 -26.35 -4.78 -14.31
N GLN A 5 -27.56 -4.40 -13.85
CA GLN A 5 -27.78 -4.02 -12.45
C GLN A 5 -27.89 -5.21 -11.48
N THR A 6 -28.09 -6.44 -11.97
CA THR A 6 -28.19 -7.64 -11.12
C THR A 6 -26.84 -8.30 -10.85
N PHE A 7 -25.84 -8.08 -11.71
CA PHE A 7 -24.51 -8.71 -11.55
C PHE A 7 -23.67 -8.04 -10.44
N GLU A 8 -23.81 -6.73 -10.25
CA GLU A 8 -23.14 -5.99 -9.17
C GLU A 8 -23.68 -6.33 -7.76
N ARG A 9 -24.86 -6.96 -7.69
CA ARG A 9 -25.50 -7.35 -6.42
C ARG A 9 -25.16 -8.79 -5.99
N ALA A 10 -24.72 -9.63 -6.92
CA ALA A 10 -24.36 -11.03 -6.65
C ALA A 10 -22.87 -11.20 -6.30
N PHE A 11 -22.04 -10.24 -6.69
CA PHE A 11 -20.62 -10.19 -6.36
C PHE A 11 -20.29 -8.77 -5.90
N PRO A 12 -20.51 -8.43 -4.62
CA PRO A 12 -19.84 -7.25 -4.08
C PRO A 12 -18.35 -7.38 -4.43
N PRO A 13 -17.69 -6.33 -4.93
CA PRO A 13 -16.23 -6.37 -5.06
C PRO A 13 -15.70 -6.84 -3.71
N PRO A 14 -14.74 -7.78 -3.66
CA PRO A 14 -14.27 -8.31 -2.38
C PRO A 14 -13.92 -7.11 -1.53
N GLU A 15 -14.68 -6.88 -0.47
CA GLU A 15 -14.37 -5.83 0.47
C GLU A 15 -12.97 -6.16 0.94
N ARG A 16 -11.97 -5.44 0.42
CA ARG A 16 -10.66 -5.37 1.05
C ARG A 16 -10.91 -4.57 2.30
N THR A 17 -11.49 -5.21 3.31
CA THR A 17 -11.77 -4.65 4.63
C THR A 17 -10.46 -4.52 5.40
N GLN A 18 -9.44 -3.94 4.78
CA GLN A 18 -8.32 -3.37 5.51
C GLN A 18 -8.76 -1.96 5.86
N ASN A 19 -8.96 -1.74 7.16
CA ASN A 19 -9.29 -0.42 7.67
C ASN A 19 -8.19 0.57 7.20
N PRO A 20 -8.50 1.63 6.43
CA PRO A 20 -7.51 2.55 5.88
C PRO A 20 -6.57 3.12 6.95
N HIS A 21 -7.06 3.27 8.18
CA HIS A 21 -6.24 3.68 9.33
C HIS A 21 -5.12 2.69 9.66
N LEU A 22 -5.38 1.38 9.59
CA LEU A 22 -4.37 0.35 9.84
C LEU A 22 -3.31 0.33 8.73
N LEU A 23 -3.71 0.54 7.47
CA LEU A 23 -2.75 0.63 6.37
C LEU A 23 -1.87 1.88 6.48
N ALA A 24 -2.46 3.02 6.83
CA ALA A 24 -1.70 4.24 7.09
C ALA A 24 -0.68 4.04 8.22
N GLU A 25 -1.08 3.38 9.31
CA GLU A 25 -0.18 3.04 10.42
C GLU A 25 0.96 2.12 9.97
N GLN A 26 0.65 1.05 9.22
CA GLN A 26 1.65 0.14 8.68
C GLN A 26 2.65 0.85 7.78
N ILE A 27 2.18 1.71 6.86
CA ILE A 27 3.06 2.50 5.97
C ILE A 27 3.99 3.40 6.78
N ASN A 28 3.47 4.07 7.82
CA ASN A 28 4.25 5.01 8.62
C ASN A 28 5.25 4.32 9.58
N GLN A 29 4.95 3.11 10.04
CA GLN A 29 5.80 2.35 10.95
C GLN A 29 6.79 1.43 10.21
N ARG A 30 6.59 1.20 8.92
CA ARG A 30 7.43 0.31 8.13
C ARG A 30 8.83 0.88 7.96
N LYS A 31 9.82 0.17 8.49
CA LYS A 31 11.25 0.44 8.34
C LYS A 31 11.92 -0.74 7.66
N GLN A 32 12.94 -0.49 6.85
CA GLN A 32 13.74 -1.54 6.22
C GLN A 32 14.38 -2.42 7.30
N GLY A 33 14.22 -3.75 7.18
CA GLY A 33 14.86 -4.71 8.09
C GLY A 33 16.39 -4.71 7.97
N SER A 34 17.09 -5.21 8.99
CA SER A 34 18.56 -5.34 8.99
C SER A 34 19.08 -6.21 7.84
N ASP A 35 18.37 -7.28 7.53
CA ASP A 35 18.75 -8.27 6.52
C ASP A 35 17.91 -8.15 5.24
N GLU A 36 17.06 -7.12 5.18
CA GLU A 36 16.15 -6.90 4.07
C GLU A 36 16.82 -6.11 2.95
N SER A 37 16.72 -6.63 1.72
CA SER A 37 17.21 -5.91 0.55
C SER A 37 16.38 -4.64 0.31
N VAL A 38 17.01 -3.60 -0.24
CA VAL A 38 16.31 -2.34 -0.58
C VAL A 38 15.16 -2.60 -1.56
N HIS A 39 15.39 -3.54 -2.48
CA HIS A 39 14.39 -3.95 -3.47
C HIS A 39 13.15 -4.56 -2.80
N ASP A 40 13.33 -5.51 -1.88
CA ASP A 40 12.20 -6.15 -1.21
C ASP A 40 11.44 -5.18 -0.31
N TYR A 41 12.17 -4.31 0.39
CA TYR A 41 11.59 -3.21 1.16
C TYR A 41 10.74 -2.28 0.28
N TYR A 42 11.28 -1.86 -0.86
CA TYR A 42 10.57 -1.02 -1.83
C TYR A 42 9.26 -1.67 -2.31
N TYR A 43 9.32 -2.94 -2.73
CA TYR A 43 8.15 -3.65 -3.23
C TYR A 43 7.08 -3.84 -2.16
N ALA A 44 7.49 -4.14 -0.93
CA ALA A 44 6.57 -4.27 0.20
C ALA A 44 5.86 -2.94 0.49
N LEU A 45 6.61 -1.83 0.52
CA LEU A 45 6.02 -0.52 0.81
C LEU A 45 5.15 0.00 -0.35
N ASP A 46 5.57 -0.17 -1.60
CA ASP A 46 4.75 0.23 -2.76
C ASP A 46 3.42 -0.55 -2.81
N LYS A 47 3.44 -1.84 -2.45
CA LYS A 47 2.21 -2.63 -2.32
C LYS A 47 1.27 -2.04 -1.26
N LEU A 48 1.79 -1.72 -0.08
CA LEU A 48 0.99 -1.09 0.99
C LEU A 48 0.43 0.26 0.55
N CYS A 49 1.24 1.10 -0.11
CA CYS A 49 0.80 2.39 -0.62
C CYS A 49 -0.31 2.24 -1.67
N ARG A 50 -0.22 1.24 -2.58
CA ARG A 50 -1.28 0.96 -3.58
C ARG A 50 -2.56 0.43 -2.94
N GLU A 51 -2.46 -0.33 -1.85
CA GLU A 51 -3.61 -0.83 -1.11
C GLU A 51 -4.30 0.30 -0.31
N TYR A 52 -3.52 1.24 0.23
CA TYR A 52 -4.03 2.41 0.95
C TYR A 52 -4.66 3.46 0.02
N ASP A 53 -3.94 3.86 -1.02
CA ASP A 53 -4.38 4.84 -2.01
C ASP A 53 -3.78 4.50 -3.38
N PRO A 54 -4.58 3.90 -4.30
CA PRO A 54 -4.14 3.58 -5.66
C PRO A 54 -3.67 4.78 -6.47
N GLN A 55 -4.11 6.00 -6.11
CA GLN A 55 -3.76 7.25 -6.81
C GLN A 55 -2.67 8.05 -6.09
N MET A 56 -2.05 7.48 -5.05
CA MET A 56 -0.98 8.13 -4.31
C MET A 56 0.16 8.56 -5.26
N SER A 57 0.60 9.81 -5.10
CA SER A 57 1.63 10.37 -5.96
C SER A 57 2.97 9.64 -5.78
N ALA A 58 3.78 9.61 -6.84
CA ALA A 58 5.12 9.02 -6.76
C ALA A 58 6.00 9.73 -5.72
N ILE A 59 5.81 11.04 -5.53
CA ILE A 59 6.54 11.84 -4.54
C ILE A 59 6.18 11.38 -3.12
N ASP A 60 4.90 11.26 -2.80
CA ASP A 60 4.45 10.82 -1.48
C ASP A 60 4.96 9.42 -1.14
N LYS A 61 4.90 8.50 -2.12
CA LYS A 61 5.48 7.15 -1.98
C LYS A 61 6.97 7.21 -1.67
N THR A 62 7.71 8.09 -2.35
CA THR A 62 9.16 8.24 -2.18
C THR A 62 9.50 8.77 -0.79
N ILE A 63 8.73 9.75 -0.29
CA ILE A 63 8.90 10.29 1.07
C ILE A 63 8.75 9.17 2.11
N LYS A 64 7.75 8.29 1.97
CA LYS A 64 7.57 7.13 2.87
C LYS A 64 8.74 6.15 2.76
N LEU A 65 9.17 5.87 1.54
CA LEU A 65 10.27 4.95 1.26
C LEU A 65 11.57 5.41 1.92
N VAL A 66 11.99 6.64 1.63
CA VAL A 66 13.23 7.22 2.17
C VAL A 66 13.14 7.39 3.69
N GLY A 67 11.97 7.74 4.23
CA GLY A 67 11.76 7.85 5.67
C GLY A 67 12.11 6.58 6.44
N GLY A 68 11.74 5.41 5.91
CA GLY A 68 11.99 4.11 6.53
C GLY A 68 13.25 3.37 6.07
N LEU A 69 14.01 3.89 5.11
CA LEU A 69 15.31 3.32 4.73
C LEU A 69 16.28 3.34 5.92
N ARG A 70 17.24 2.42 5.93
CA ARG A 70 18.35 2.45 6.90
C ARG A 70 19.20 3.69 6.65
N GLU A 71 19.66 4.33 7.74
CA GLU A 71 20.48 5.56 7.68
C GLU A 71 21.75 5.37 6.84
N GLU A 72 22.34 4.17 6.86
CA GLU A 72 23.54 3.82 6.07
C GLU A 72 23.32 3.89 4.54
N LEU A 73 22.06 3.92 4.09
CA LEU A 73 21.66 3.93 2.69
C LEU A 73 20.97 5.23 2.26
N LYS A 74 20.84 6.20 3.18
CA LYS A 74 20.30 7.54 2.90
C LYS A 74 21.42 8.47 2.42
#